data_AF-L9KXK5-F1
#
_entry.id   AF-L9KXK5-F1
#
_cell.length_a   1.000
_cell.length_b   1.000
_cell.length_c   1.000
_cell.angle_alpha   90.00
_cell.angle_beta   90.00
_cell.angle_gamma   90.00
#
_symmetry.space_group_name_H-M   'P 1'
#
loop_
_entity.id
_entity.type
_entity.pdbx_description
1 polymer ?
#
loop_
_entity_poly.entity_id
_entity_poly.type
_entity_poly.pdbx_seq_one_letter_code
_entity_poly.pdbx_strand_id
1 'polypeptide(L)'
;MMLKAKAIYDTFIQNDAPQEVNLDFHTKEVITKSITQPTLRSFDAAQSRVYQLMEQDSYTRFLKSDIYLDLIEGRPQKPSNLRRRSRSFTYNEFQDVKSDVAIWL
;
A
#
# COMPACT_ATOMS: atom_id res chain seq x y z
N MET A 1 14.55 4.10 -13.30
CA MET A 1 13.51 3.04 -13.44
C MET A 1 13.93 1.76 -12.70
N MET A 2 15.09 1.17 -13.01
CA MET A 2 15.59 -0.07 -12.36
C MET A 2 15.72 0.00 -10.83
N LEU A 3 16.36 1.03 -10.29
CA LEU A 3 16.54 1.19 -8.83
C LEU A 3 15.20 1.27 -8.08
N LYS A 4 14.24 2.02 -8.62
CA LYS A 4 12.89 2.13 -8.04
C LYS A 4 12.13 0.81 -8.11
N ALA A 5 12.18 0.13 -9.26
CA ALA A 5 11.52 -1.16 -9.42
C ALA A 5 12.06 -2.20 -8.44
N LYS A 6 13.39 -2.25 -8.27
CA LYS A 6 14.02 -3.16 -7.30
C LYS A 6 13.63 -2.83 -5.85
N ALA A 7 13.63 -1.54 -5.47
CA ALA A 7 13.21 -1.14 -4.13
C ALA A 7 11.74 -1.55 -3.84
N ILE A 8 10.85 -1.38 -4.81
CA ILE A 8 9.45 -1.83 -4.71
C ILE A 8 9.38 -3.35 -4.56
N TYR A 9 10.14 -4.08 -5.39
CA TYR A 9 10.18 -5.54 -5.33
C TYR A 9 10.64 -6.05 -3.96
N ASP A 10 11.77 -5.54 -3.46
CA ASP A 10 12.38 -5.98 -2.20
C ASP A 10 11.50 -5.64 -0.97
N THR A 11 10.72 -4.55 -1.05
CA THR A 11 9.91 -4.06 0.08
C THR A 11 8.51 -4.67 0.12
N PHE A 12 7.89 -4.90 -1.05
CA PHE A 12 6.47 -5.24 -1.14
C PHE A 12 6.16 -6.57 -1.85
N ILE A 13 7.04 -7.09 -2.71
CA ILE A 13 6.74 -8.24 -3.60
C ILE A 13 7.50 -9.50 -3.23
N GLN A 14 8.78 -9.37 -2.85
CA GLN A 14 9.64 -10.50 -2.49
C GLN A 14 8.99 -11.33 -1.38
N ASN A 15 9.21 -12.65 -1.41
CA ASN A 15 8.79 -13.50 -0.30
C ASN A 15 9.50 -13.06 0.99
N ASP A 16 8.73 -12.98 2.08
CA ASP A 16 9.18 -12.51 3.38
C ASP A 16 9.62 -11.04 3.39
N ALA A 17 9.13 -10.24 2.43
CA ALA A 17 9.38 -8.81 2.40
C ALA A 17 8.79 -8.12 3.65
N PRO A 18 9.43 -7.04 4.15
CA PRO A 18 9.00 -6.39 5.39
C PRO A 18 7.57 -5.85 5.33
N GLN A 19 7.09 -5.48 4.14
CA GLN A 19 5.74 -4.97 3.88
C GLN A 19 5.10 -5.75 2.73
N GLU A 20 5.28 -7.07 2.72
CA GLU A 20 4.74 -7.95 1.67
C GLU A 20 3.23 -7.73 1.46
N VAL A 21 2.85 -7.41 0.22
CA VAL A 21 1.44 -7.25 -0.16
C VAL A 21 0.79 -8.59 -0.50
N ASN A 22 -0.49 -8.73 -0.16
CA ASN A 22 -1.25 -9.94 -0.43
C ASN A 22 -1.52 -10.11 -1.93
N LEU A 23 -0.64 -10.85 -2.61
CA LEU A 23 -0.71 -11.17 -4.03
C LEU A 23 -0.77 -12.69 -4.23
N ASP A 24 -1.47 -13.12 -5.27
CA ASP A 24 -1.47 -14.50 -5.70
C ASP A 24 -0.11 -14.90 -6.29
N PHE A 25 0.18 -16.21 -6.24
CA PHE A 25 1.46 -16.77 -6.68
C PHE A 25 1.78 -16.42 -8.15
N HIS A 26 0.78 -16.44 -9.02
CA HIS A 26 0.98 -16.18 -10.45
C HIS A 26 1.41 -14.73 -10.69
N THR A 27 0.73 -13.77 -10.06
CA THR A 27 1.09 -12.35 -10.15
C THR A 27 2.52 -12.10 -9.66
N LYS A 28 2.92 -12.71 -8.52
CA LYS A 28 4.30 -12.60 -8.01
C LYS A 28 5.34 -13.17 -8.96
N GLU A 29 5.05 -14.31 -9.58
CA GLU A 29 5.96 -14.96 -10.52
C GLU A 29 6.20 -14.07 -11.77
N VAL A 30 5.14 -13.48 -12.32
CA VAL A 30 5.22 -12.56 -13.46
C VAL A 30 6.10 -11.35 -13.12
N ILE A 31 5.90 -10.75 -11.95
CA ILE A 31 6.69 -9.57 -11.52
C ILE A 31 8.15 -9.97 -11.31
N THR A 32 8.41 -11.12 -10.69
CA THR A 32 9.76 -11.65 -10.45
C THR A 32 10.53 -11.88 -11.75
N LYS A 33 9.86 -12.30 -12.83
CA LYS A 33 10.50 -12.41 -14.15
C LYS A 33 10.76 -11.02 -14.75
N SER A 34 9.78 -10.11 -14.64
CA SER A 34 9.86 -8.76 -15.19
C SER A 34 10.89 -7.85 -14.51
N ILE A 35 11.31 -8.15 -13.27
CA ILE A 35 12.23 -7.31 -12.51
C ILE A 35 13.65 -7.27 -13.10
N THR A 36 14.00 -8.27 -13.92
CA THR A 36 15.26 -8.31 -14.67
C THR A 36 15.36 -7.19 -15.70
N GLN A 37 14.23 -6.81 -16.31
CA GLN A 37 14.10 -5.70 -17.24
C GLN A 37 12.78 -4.96 -16.97
N PRO A 38 12.74 -4.11 -15.95
CA PRO A 38 11.51 -3.48 -15.53
C PRO A 38 11.06 -2.46 -16.56
N THR A 39 9.78 -2.53 -16.87
CA THR A 39 9.05 -1.57 -17.71
C THR A 39 8.14 -0.74 -16.81
N LEU A 40 7.55 0.33 -17.37
CA LEU A 40 6.54 1.12 -16.68
C LEU A 40 5.32 0.29 -16.25
N ARG A 41 5.07 -0.85 -16.91
CA ARG A 41 3.93 -1.73 -16.66
C ARG A 41 4.26 -2.99 -15.86
N SER A 42 5.49 -3.09 -15.35
CA SER A 42 5.95 -4.29 -14.61
C SER A 42 5.15 -4.58 -13.34
N PHE A 43 4.43 -3.60 -12.79
CA PHE A 43 3.65 -3.75 -11.56
C PHE A 43 2.14 -3.58 -11.76
N ASP A 44 1.64 -3.38 -12.98
CA ASP A 44 0.22 -3.09 -13.25
C ASP A 44 -0.71 -4.17 -12.69
N ALA A 45 -0.32 -5.44 -12.83
CA ALA A 45 -1.08 -6.57 -12.31
C ALA A 45 -1.15 -6.58 -10.77
N ALA A 46 -0.01 -6.34 -10.10
CA ALA A 46 0.02 -6.21 -8.65
C ALA A 46 -0.78 -5.01 -8.16
N GLN A 47 -0.62 -3.86 -8.81
CA GLN A 47 -1.33 -2.64 -8.44
C GLN A 47 -2.85 -2.83 -8.54
N SER A 48 -3.32 -3.42 -9.63
CA SER A 48 -4.75 -3.74 -9.81
C SER A 48 -5.26 -4.69 -8.71
N ARG A 49 -4.49 -5.73 -8.38
CA ARG A 49 -4.87 -6.68 -7.33
C ARG A 49 -4.94 -6.03 -5.95
N VAL A 50 -3.93 -5.25 -5.58
CA VAL A 50 -3.88 -4.53 -4.29
C VAL A 50 -5.01 -3.51 -4.21
N TYR A 51 -5.26 -2.77 -5.29
CA TYR A 51 -6.36 -1.81 -5.35
C TYR A 51 -7.70 -2.46 -5.07
N GLN A 52 -8.01 -3.60 -5.72
CA GLN A 52 -9.25 -4.34 -5.49
C GLN A 52 -9.38 -4.82 -4.05
N LEU A 53 -8.29 -5.31 -3.44
CA LEU A 53 -8.29 -5.74 -2.05
C LEU A 53 -8.56 -4.57 -1.10
N MET A 54 -7.96 -3.42 -1.38
CA MET A 54 -8.21 -2.20 -0.63
C MET A 54 -9.66 -1.73 -0.79
N GLU A 55 -10.19 -1.69 -2.01
CA GLU A 55 -11.56 -1.27 -2.30
C GLU A 55 -12.59 -2.13 -1.57
N GLN A 56 -12.38 -3.45 -1.52
CA GLN A 56 -13.32 -4.39 -0.89
C GLN A 56 -13.30 -4.31 0.65
N ASP A 57 -12.13 -4.17 1.27
CA ASP A 57 -12.00 -4.26 2.73
C ASP A 57 -11.58 -2.95 3.40
N SER A 58 -10.41 -2.42 3.04
CA SER A 58 -9.83 -1.26 3.74
C SER A 58 -10.65 0.01 3.50
N TYR A 59 -11.10 0.22 2.28
CA TYR A 59 -11.88 1.38 1.88
C TYR A 59 -13.27 1.36 2.51
N THR A 60 -13.96 0.21 2.49
CA THR A 60 -15.28 0.08 3.11
C THR A 60 -15.24 0.31 4.63
N ARG A 61 -14.15 -0.11 5.29
CA ARG A 61 -13.91 0.19 6.71
C ARG A 61 -13.54 1.64 6.95
N PHE A 62 -12.72 2.23 6.09
CA PHE A 62 -12.32 3.64 6.19
C PHE A 62 -13.52 4.58 6.16
N LEU A 63 -14.47 4.38 5.23
CA LEU A 63 -15.69 5.19 5.13
C LEU A 63 -16.58 5.12 6.38
N LYS A 64 -16.46 4.06 7.17
CA LYS A 64 -17.20 3.88 8.44
C LYS A 64 -16.38 4.27 9.67
N SER A 65 -15.10 4.58 9.49
CA SER A 65 -14.19 4.87 10.60
C SER A 65 -14.38 6.29 11.10
N ASP A 66 -14.13 6.50 12.39
CA ASP A 66 -14.15 7.83 13.01
C ASP A 66 -13.20 8.80 12.29
N ILE A 67 -12.11 8.31 11.70
CA ILE A 67 -11.15 9.13 10.93
C ILE A 67 -11.86 9.86 9.79
N TYR A 68 -12.67 9.14 9.01
CA TYR A 68 -13.38 9.71 7.87
C TYR A 68 -14.60 10.54 8.31
N LEU A 69 -15.35 10.06 9.31
CA LEU A 69 -16.52 10.77 9.83
C LEU A 69 -16.13 12.09 10.51
N ASP A 70 -15.04 12.12 11.28
CA ASP A 70 -14.54 13.34 11.90
C ASP A 70 -14.11 14.37 10.86
N LEU A 71 -13.56 13.94 9.72
CA LEU A 71 -13.24 14.83 8.60
C LEU A 71 -14.49 15.45 7.97
N ILE A 72 -15.55 14.65 7.77
CA ILE A 72 -16.83 15.16 7.24
C ILE A 72 -17.47 16.15 8.22
N GLU A 73 -17.43 15.82 9.50
CA GLU A 73 -18.10 16.60 10.55
C GLU A 73 -17.27 17.78 11.08
N GLY A 74 -16.05 17.97 10.56
CA GLY A 74 -15.15 19.04 10.98
C GLY A 74 -14.67 18.91 12.44
N ARG A 75 -14.71 17.70 13.00
CA ARG A 75 -14.27 17.44 14.37
C ARG A 75 -12.74 17.37 14.43
N PRO A 76 -12.12 17.88 15.50
CA PRO A 76 -10.68 17.74 15.68
C PRO A 76 -10.30 16.26 15.77
N GLN A 77 -9.27 15.87 15.02
CA GLN A 77 -8.74 14.50 14.97
C GLN A 77 -8.44 14.01 16.40
N LYS A 78 -9.24 13.07 16.90
CA LYS A 78 -8.93 12.38 18.15
C LYS A 78 -7.79 11.40 17.88
N PRO A 79 -6.80 11.27 18.79
CA PRO A 79 -5.80 10.22 18.65
C PRO A 79 -6.53 8.88 18.67
N SER A 80 -6.57 8.22 17.51
CA SER A 80 -7.20 6.92 17.38
C SER A 80 -6.39 5.94 18.22
N ASN A 81 -7.00 5.42 19.29
CA ASN A 81 -6.45 4.31 20.05
C ASN A 81 -6.62 3.03 19.21
N LEU A 82 -5.97 2.97 18.05
CA LEU A 82 -5.78 1.75 17.30
C LEU A 82 -4.94 0.84 18.20
N ARG A 83 -5.65 0.00 18.97
CA ARG A 83 -5.10 -1.01 19.86
C ARG A 83 -3.99 -1.74 19.10
N ARG A 84 -2.73 -1.49 19.52
CA ARG A 84 -1.52 -2.18 19.07
C ARG A 84 -1.79 -3.68 19.03
N ARG A 85 -2.18 -4.21 17.87
CA ARG A 85 -2.28 -5.64 17.66
C ARG A 85 -1.44 -5.97 16.45
N SER A 86 -0.21 -6.36 16.76
CA SER A 86 0.78 -7.02 15.90
C SER A 86 1.06 -6.37 14.55
N ARG A 87 2.23 -5.70 14.44
CA ARG A 87 3.06 -5.50 13.23
C ARG A 87 2.33 -5.25 11.89
N SER A 88 1.12 -4.72 11.94
CA SER A 88 0.30 -4.43 10.77
C SER A 88 0.64 -3.02 10.35
N PHE A 89 1.00 -2.84 9.09
CA PHE A 89 1.24 -1.56 8.41
C PHE A 89 0.36 -0.44 8.98
N THR A 90 0.94 0.50 9.74
CA THR A 90 0.16 1.52 10.46
C THR A 90 0.24 2.88 9.77
N TYR A 91 -0.84 3.66 9.86
CA TYR A 91 -0.92 5.05 9.38
C TYR A 91 0.23 5.95 9.87
N ASN A 92 0.83 5.65 11.04
CA ASN A 92 1.95 6.41 11.58
C ASN A 92 3.24 6.28 10.74
N GLU A 93 3.44 5.19 9.99
CA GLU A 93 4.59 5.05 9.08
C GLU A 93 4.50 5.96 7.85
N PHE A 94 3.32 6.54 7.58
CA PHE A 94 3.11 7.47 6.46
C PHE A 94 3.20 8.94 6.86
N GLN A 95 3.37 9.27 8.14
CA GLN A 95 3.55 10.66 8.58
C GLN A 95 4.85 11.27 8.02
N ASP A 96 5.88 10.44 7.80
CA ASP A 96 7.15 10.85 7.19
C ASP A 96 7.14 10.81 5.65
N VAL A 97 6.08 10.25 5.05
CA VAL A 97 5.90 10.28 3.60
C VAL A 97 5.34 11.65 3.25
N LYS A 98 6.22 12.56 2.82
CA LYS A 98 5.80 13.80 2.17
C LYS A 98 4.82 13.44 1.07
N SER A 99 3.61 13.97 1.17
CA SER A 99 2.58 13.93 0.12
C SER A 99 3.03 14.81 -1.06
N ASP A 100 4.18 14.52 -1.63
CA ASP A 100 4.58 15.09 -2.90
C ASP A 100 3.66 14.48 -3.95
N VAL A 101 2.57 15.18 -4.23
CA VAL A 101 1.63 14.91 -5.35
C VAL A 101 2.39 14.74 -6.67
N ALA A 102 3.59 15.33 -6.78
CA ALA A 102 4.55 15.17 -7.86
C ALA A 102 5.17 13.76 -7.99
N ILE A 103 4.97 12.85 -7.04
CA ILE A 103 5.40 11.45 -7.18
C ILE A 103 4.41 10.68 -8.09
N TRP A 104 3.19 11.20 -8.26
CA TRP A 104 2.10 10.59 -9.05
C TRP A 104 1.77 11.34 -10.35
N LEU A 105 2.42 12.47 -10.63
CA LEU A 105 2.33 13.28 -11.86
C LEU A 105 3.68 13.27 -12.60
#